data_AF-A0A137P8F6-F1
#
_entry.id   AF-A0A137P8F6-F1
#
_cell.length_a   1.000
_cell.length_b   1.000
_cell.length_c   1.000
_cell.angle_alpha   90.00
_cell.angle_beta   90.00
_cell.angle_gamma   90.00
#
_symmetry.space_group_name_H-M   'P 1'
#
loop_
_entity.id
_entity.type
_entity.pdbx_description
1 polymer ?
#
loop_
_entity_poly.entity_id
_entity_poly.type
_entity_poly.pdbx_seq_one_letter_code
_entity_poly.pdbx_strand_id
1 'polypeptide(L)'
;METPPPIRVKDSSLQQSIYNLVFKLKLNIILNILIFSTLEVCFNLYYKLLGYYSNPDHYLTSLVNYHKRICNDKKVAIITGANSGIGYLTTDYLYRAGYLVILACRSEAKAEEAMKQI
;
A
#
# COMPACT_ATOMS: atom_id res chain seq x y z
N MET A 1 -24.23 -8.66 5.93
CA MET A 1 -22.94 -8.17 6.48
C MET A 1 -22.06 -7.84 5.31
N GLU A 2 -21.61 -6.59 5.18
CA GLU A 2 -20.63 -6.22 4.17
C GLU A 2 -19.34 -7.00 4.43
N THR A 3 -18.80 -7.65 3.39
CA THR A 3 -17.54 -8.39 3.55
C THR A 3 -16.40 -7.39 3.74
N PRO A 4 -15.43 -7.65 4.62
CA PRO A 4 -14.27 -6.77 4.79
C PRO A 4 -13.42 -6.74 3.50
N PRO A 5 -12.68 -5.64 3.24
CA PRO A 5 -11.76 -5.58 2.11
C PRO A 5 -10.67 -6.65 2.24
N PRO A 6 -10.11 -7.12 1.11
CA PRO A 6 -8.98 -8.04 1.15
C PRO A 6 -7.81 -7.38 1.88
N ILE A 7 -7.14 -8.16 2.74
CA ILE A 7 -6.03 -7.69 3.58
C ILE A 7 -4.73 -8.31 3.06
N ARG A 8 -3.73 -7.47 2.78
CA ARG A 8 -2.37 -7.91 2.43
C ARG A 8 -1.45 -8.06 3.64
N VAL A 9 -1.55 -7.13 4.59
CA VAL A 9 -0.69 -7.10 5.79
C VAL A 9 -1.32 -7.98 6.86
N LYS A 10 -0.57 -8.96 7.36
CA LYS A 10 -1.04 -9.83 8.44
C LYS A 10 -1.37 -8.99 9.69
N ASP A 11 -2.28 -9.49 10.52
CA ASP A 11 -2.47 -8.96 11.87
C ASP A 11 -1.10 -8.82 12.57
N SER A 12 -0.74 -7.57 12.85
CA SER A 12 0.53 -7.17 13.46
C SER A 12 0.48 -7.24 14.99
N SER A 13 -0.57 -7.84 15.57
CA SER A 13 -0.74 -8.01 17.02
C SER A 13 0.50 -8.60 17.72
N LEU A 14 1.14 -9.60 17.11
CA LEU A 14 2.38 -10.17 17.62
C LEU A 14 3.56 -9.18 17.58
N GLN A 15 3.75 -8.48 16.45
CA GLN A 15 4.80 -7.48 16.31
C GLN A 15 4.61 -6.35 17.33
N GLN A 16 3.37 -5.88 17.47
CA GLN A 16 3.01 -4.84 18.43
C GLN A 16 3.25 -5.28 19.87
N SER A 17 2.96 -6.54 20.20
CA SER A 17 3.25 -7.11 21.53
C SER A 17 4.75 -7.11 21.82
N ILE A 18 5.58 -7.47 20.83
CA ILE A 18 7.04 -7.46 20.94
C ILE A 18 7.58 -6.03 21.07
N TYR A 19 7.10 -5.09 20.26
CA TYR A 19 7.49 -3.68 20.38
C TYR A 19 7.12 -3.08 21.74
N ASN A 20 5.92 -3.40 22.26
CA ASN A 20 5.51 -2.98 23.58
C ASN A 20 6.38 -3.59 24.68
N LEU A 21 6.82 -4.84 24.54
CA LEU A 21 7.75 -5.48 25.47
C LEU A 21 9.10 -4.77 25.47
N VAL A 22 9.67 -4.49 24.30
CA VAL A 22 10.94 -3.75 24.15
C VAL A 22 10.83 -2.36 24.77
N PHE A 23 9.74 -1.65 24.50
CA PHE A 23 9.51 -0.31 25.05
C PHE A 23 9.47 -0.31 26.59
N LYS A 24 8.94 -1.37 27.21
CA LYS A 24 8.92 -1.53 28.68
C LYS A 24 10.30 -1.68 29.32
N LEU A 25 11.33 -2.05 28.55
CA LEU A 25 12.69 -2.23 29.07
C LEU A 25 13.39 -0.90 29.42
N LYS A 26 12.79 0.25 29.08
CA LYS A 26 13.30 1.61 29.40
C LYS A 26 14.78 1.81 29.04
N LEU A 27 15.20 1.25 27.91
CA LEU A 27 16.56 1.42 27.40
C LEU A 27 16.82 2.87 26.98
N ASN A 28 18.09 3.23 26.80
CA ASN A 28 18.42 4.54 26.25
C ASN A 28 17.95 4.68 24.78
N ILE A 29 17.86 5.91 24.30
CA ILE A 29 17.28 6.18 22.98
C ILE A 29 18.06 5.51 21.84
N ILE A 30 19.39 5.46 21.94
CA ILE A 30 20.26 4.86 20.92
C ILE A 30 20.01 3.36 20.80
N LEU A 31 19.98 2.65 21.94
CA LEU A 31 19.76 1.21 21.96
C LEU A 31 18.34 0.84 21.52
N ASN A 32 17.34 1.64 21.90
CA ASN A 32 15.98 1.47 21.40
C ASN A 32 15.93 1.59 19.88
N ILE A 33 16.49 2.65 19.29
CA ILE A 33 16.51 2.83 17.83
C ILE A 33 17.16 1.63 17.12
N LEU A 34 18.27 1.13 17.66
CA LEU A 34 18.97 -0.02 17.10
C LEU A 34 18.13 -1.30 17.16
N ILE A 35 17.46 -1.55 18.29
CA ILE A 35 16.60 -2.73 18.45
C ILE A 35 15.38 -2.64 17.53
N PHE A 36 14.68 -1.49 17.49
CA PHE A 36 13.49 -1.31 16.65
C PHE A 36 13.82 -1.50 15.16
N SER A 37 14.89 -0.86 14.67
CA SER A 37 15.31 -1.01 13.28
C SER A 37 15.68 -2.45 12.92
N THR A 38 16.39 -3.14 13.81
CA THR A 38 16.75 -4.56 13.60
C THR A 38 15.52 -5.45 13.59
N LEU A 39 14.59 -5.28 14.53
CA LEU A 39 13.35 -6.04 14.59
C LEU A 39 12.50 -5.83 13.33
N GLU A 40 12.39 -4.60 12.86
CA GLU A 40 11.63 -4.27 11.66
C GLU A 40 12.22 -4.94 10.41
N VAL A 41 13.55 -4.95 10.27
CA VAL A 41 14.22 -5.68 9.21
C VAL A 41 13.96 -7.19 9.31
N CYS A 42 14.08 -7.77 10.51
CA CYS A 42 13.82 -9.19 10.75
C CYS A 42 12.39 -9.58 10.37
N PHE A 43 11.39 -8.78 10.77
CA PHE A 43 10.00 -9.03 10.40
C PHE A 43 9.76 -8.92 8.90
N ASN A 44 10.30 -7.88 8.26
CA ASN A 44 10.17 -7.71 6.81
C ASN A 44 10.80 -8.88 6.05
N LEU A 45 11.97 -9.35 6.48
CA LEU A 45 12.61 -10.52 5.90
C LEU A 45 11.79 -11.78 6.12
N TYR A 46 11.29 -12.01 7.34
CA TYR A 46 10.43 -13.13 7.67
C TYR A 46 9.16 -13.16 6.80
N TYR A 47 8.46 -12.02 6.67
CA TYR A 47 7.26 -11.94 5.84
C TYR A 47 7.57 -12.10 4.34
N LYS A 48 8.72 -11.59 3.90
CA LYS A 48 9.19 -11.83 2.53
C LYS A 48 9.44 -13.33 2.28
N LEU A 49 10.09 -14.03 3.21
CA LEU A 49 10.34 -15.47 3.10
C LEU A 49 9.06 -16.31 3.11
N LEU A 50 8.05 -15.89 3.88
CA LEU A 50 6.71 -16.49 3.84
C LEU A 50 5.89 -16.15 2.59
N GLY A 51 6.44 -15.33 1.69
CA GLY A 51 5.82 -14.99 0.42
C GLY A 51 4.66 -14.00 0.51
N TYR A 52 4.53 -13.25 1.62
CA TYR A 52 3.46 -12.26 1.77
C TYR A 52 3.49 -11.17 0.69
N TYR A 53 4.66 -10.93 0.10
CA TYR A 53 4.85 -9.90 -0.93
C TYR A 53 4.96 -10.46 -2.35
N SER A 54 4.86 -11.78 -2.54
CA SER A 54 5.19 -12.44 -3.81
C SER A 54 4.31 -12.06 -5.00
N ASN A 55 3.06 -11.62 -4.76
CA ASN A 55 2.08 -11.32 -5.82
C ASN A 55 1.31 -10.01 -5.55
N PRO A 56 1.92 -8.83 -5.80
CA PRO A 56 1.25 -7.53 -5.66
C PRO A 56 0.05 -7.37 -6.59
N ASP A 57 0.14 -7.80 -7.84
CA ASP A 57 -0.94 -7.58 -8.81
C ASP A 57 -2.22 -8.35 -8.46
N HIS A 58 -2.08 -9.56 -7.91
CA HIS A 58 -3.23 -10.33 -7.44
C HIS A 58 -3.98 -9.59 -6.32
N TYR A 59 -3.24 -9.01 -5.36
CA TYR A 59 -3.84 -8.23 -4.28
C TYR A 59 -4.50 -6.94 -4.76
N LEU A 60 -3.83 -6.20 -5.65
CA LEU A 60 -4.41 -4.96 -6.18
C LEU A 60 -5.63 -5.25 -7.05
N THR A 61 -5.62 -6.33 -7.82
CA THR A 61 -6.78 -6.80 -8.59
C THR A 61 -7.94 -7.22 -7.68
N SER A 62 -7.67 -7.88 -6.54
CA SER A 62 -8.74 -8.23 -5.59
C SER A 62 -9.35 -7.00 -4.93
N LEU A 63 -8.57 -5.94 -4.65
CA LEU A 63 -9.08 -4.64 -4.19
C LEU A 63 -9.96 -3.95 -5.23
N VAL A 64 -9.55 -3.94 -6.50
CA VAL A 64 -10.37 -3.41 -7.61
C VAL A 64 -11.72 -4.12 -7.67
N ASN A 65 -11.70 -5.46 -7.65
CA ASN A 65 -12.91 -6.27 -7.71
C ASN A 65 -13.80 -6.08 -6.48
N TYR A 66 -13.20 -5.96 -5.30
CA TYR A 66 -13.91 -5.63 -4.07
C TYR A 66 -14.63 -4.28 -4.21
N HIS A 67 -13.92 -3.23 -4.66
CA HIS A 67 -14.47 -1.89 -4.79
C HIS A 67 -15.65 -1.83 -5.77
N LYS A 68 -15.53 -2.50 -6.93
CA LYS A 68 -16.60 -2.60 -7.92
C LYS A 68 -17.88 -3.24 -7.39
N ARG A 69 -17.78 -4.11 -6.38
CA ARG A 69 -18.97 -4.76 -5.77
C ARG A 69 -19.69 -3.85 -4.77
N ILE A 70 -18.97 -2.94 -4.13
CA ILE A 70 -19.50 -2.12 -3.03
C ILE A 70 -19.89 -0.70 -3.45
N CYS A 71 -19.29 -0.15 -4.50
CA CYS A 71 -19.57 1.21 -4.99
C CYS A 71 -20.25 1.15 -6.35
N ASN A 72 -21.48 1.65 -6.41
CA ASN A 72 -22.18 1.89 -7.68
C ASN A 72 -21.95 3.30 -8.23
N ASP A 73 -21.41 4.22 -7.43
CA ASP A 73 -21.21 5.62 -7.83
C ASP A 73 -19.79 5.88 -8.34
N LYS A 74 -19.70 6.72 -9.38
CA LYS A 74 -18.43 7.15 -9.95
C LYS A 74 -17.81 8.24 -9.09
N LYS A 75 -16.74 7.91 -8.36
CA LYS A 75 -15.95 8.86 -7.56
C LYS A 75 -14.86 9.52 -8.41
N VAL A 76 -14.45 10.72 -8.01
CA VAL A 76 -13.35 11.46 -8.64
C VAL A 76 -12.11 11.38 -7.74
N ALA A 77 -10.94 11.10 -8.33
CA ALA A 77 -9.65 11.10 -7.64
C ALA A 77 -8.64 11.99 -8.38
N ILE A 78 -7.98 12.89 -7.65
CA ILE A 78 -6.87 13.71 -8.19
C ILE A 78 -5.57 13.12 -7.66
N ILE A 79 -4.68 12.70 -8.56
CA ILE A 79 -3.42 12.06 -8.18
C ILE A 79 -2.25 12.94 -8.64
N THR A 80 -1.46 13.43 -7.68
CA THR A 80 -0.24 14.22 -7.95
C THR A 80 0.98 13.32 -8.15
N GLY A 81 1.91 13.74 -9.01
CA GLY A 81 3.08 12.90 -9.34
C GLY A 81 2.69 11.62 -10.10
N ALA A 82 1.55 11.66 -10.78
CA ALA A 82 0.90 10.48 -11.32
C ALA A 82 1.49 9.96 -12.64
N ASN A 83 2.50 10.65 -13.19
CA ASN A 83 3.17 10.24 -14.42
C ASN A 83 4.24 9.15 -14.19
N SER A 84 4.53 8.75 -12.94
CA SER A 84 5.55 7.74 -12.64
C SER A 84 5.39 7.12 -11.25
N GLY A 85 6.06 5.99 -11.01
CA GLY A 85 6.19 5.39 -9.68
C GLY A 85 4.85 5.04 -9.02
N ILE A 86 4.73 5.33 -7.72
CA ILE A 86 3.54 4.99 -6.93
C ILE A 86 2.31 5.76 -7.41
N GLY A 87 2.48 7.03 -7.83
CA GLY A 87 1.37 7.84 -8.35
C GLY A 87 0.77 7.26 -9.63
N TYR A 88 1.62 6.74 -10.52
CA TYR A 88 1.18 6.06 -11.74
C TYR A 88 0.38 4.79 -11.42
N LEU A 89 0.92 3.90 -10.59
CA LEU A 89 0.20 2.68 -10.19
C LEU A 89 -1.11 3.00 -9.46
N THR A 90 -1.13 4.04 -8.63
CA THR A 90 -2.35 4.48 -7.96
C THR A 90 -3.40 4.95 -8.97
N THR A 91 -2.98 5.69 -10.01
CA THR A 91 -3.85 6.14 -11.10
C THR A 91 -4.45 4.96 -11.86
N ASP A 92 -3.61 4.00 -12.27
CA ASP A 92 -4.04 2.78 -12.98
C ASP A 92 -5.08 1.99 -12.16
N TYR A 93 -4.75 1.62 -10.92
CA TYR A 93 -5.65 0.79 -10.13
C TYR A 93 -6.93 1.51 -9.68
N LEU A 94 -6.91 2.83 -9.45
CA LEU A 94 -8.15 3.61 -9.21
C LEU A 94 -9.02 3.71 -10.47
N TYR A 95 -8.40 3.95 -11.63
CA TYR A 95 -9.10 3.96 -12.90
C TYR A 95 -9.77 2.61 -13.18
N ARG A 96 -9.02 1.50 -13.01
CA ARG A 96 -9.54 0.12 -13.11
C ARG A 96 -10.66 -0.17 -12.10
N ALA A 97 -10.65 0.49 -10.94
CA ALA A 97 -11.71 0.41 -9.93
C ALA A 97 -12.97 1.24 -10.27
N GLY A 98 -12.97 2.01 -11.36
CA GLY A 98 -14.13 2.76 -11.86
C GLY A 98 -14.13 4.25 -11.50
N TYR A 99 -13.04 4.80 -10.96
CA TYR A 99 -12.94 6.22 -10.65
C TYR A 99 -12.78 7.05 -11.93
N LEU A 100 -13.25 8.31 -11.90
CA LEU A 100 -12.72 9.35 -12.76
C LEU A 100 -11.40 9.84 -12.15
N VAL A 101 -10.28 9.59 -12.82
CA VAL A 101 -8.96 9.98 -12.30
C VAL A 101 -8.43 11.19 -13.06
N ILE A 102 -8.04 12.23 -12.31
CA ILE A 102 -7.33 13.40 -12.82
C ILE A 102 -5.84 13.19 -12.54
N LEU A 103 -5.08 12.96 -13.61
CA LEU A 103 -3.64 12.74 -13.56
C LEU A 103 -2.93 14.10 -13.50
N ALA A 104 -2.43 14.48 -12.32
CA ALA A 104 -1.72 15.74 -12.12
C ALA A 104 -0.20 15.51 -12.03
N CYS A 105 0.56 16.18 -12.91
CA CYS A 105 2.02 16.21 -12.82
C CYS A 105 2.57 17.53 -13.39
N ARG A 106 3.90 17.72 -13.32
CA ARG A 106 4.55 18.96 -13.74
C ARG A 106 4.69 19.11 -15.26
N SER A 107 4.56 18.01 -16.02
CA SER A 107 4.83 17.98 -17.45
C SER A 107 3.69 17.28 -18.18
N GLU A 108 2.92 18.05 -18.93
CA GLU A 108 1.79 17.55 -19.71
C GLU A 108 2.18 16.42 -20.66
N ALA A 109 3.28 16.56 -21.41
CA ALA A 109 3.78 15.50 -22.29
C ALA A 109 4.02 14.15 -21.56
N LYS A 110 4.55 14.19 -20.32
CA LYS A 110 4.73 12.99 -19.50
C LYS A 110 3.41 12.46 -18.95
N ALA A 111 2.45 13.33 -18.65
CA ALA A 111 1.09 12.90 -18.29
C ALA A 111 0.43 12.17 -19.45
N GLU A 112 0.51 12.71 -20.66
CA GLU A 112 -0.05 12.08 -21.87
C GLU A 112 0.58 10.72 -22.17
N GLU A 113 1.91 10.61 -22.04
CA GLU A 113 2.61 9.34 -22.22
C GLU A 113 2.16 8.30 -21.18
N ALA A 114 1.99 8.71 -19.92
CA ALA A 114 1.47 7.84 -18.87
C ALA A 114 0.02 7.43 -19.14
N MET A 115 -0.84 8.35 -19.57
CA MET A 115 -2.25 8.04 -19.89
C MET A 115 -2.39 7.01 -21.02
N LYS A 116 -1.46 6.96 -21.98
CA LYS A 116 -1.49 5.96 -23.05
C LYS A 116 -1.20 4.53 -22.57
N GLN A 117 -0.65 4.39 -21.36
CA GLN A 117 -0.27 3.10 -20.77
C GLN A 117 -1.30 2.57 -19.75
N ILE A 118 -2.34 3.36 -19.44
CA ILE A 118 -3.44 3.05 -18.51
C ILE A 118 -4.71 2.76 -19.33
#